data_AF-A0A497KXC2-F1
#
_entry.id   AF-A0A497KXC2-F1
#
_cell.length_a   1.000
_cell.length_b   1.000
_cell.length_c   1.000
_cell.angle_alpha   90.00
_cell.angle_beta   90.00
_cell.angle_gamma   90.00
#
_symmetry.space_group_name_H-M   'P 1'
#
loop_
_entity.id
_entity.type
_entity.pdbx_description
1 polymer ?
#
loop_
_entity_poly.entity_id
_entity_poly.type
_entity_poly.pdbx_seq_one_letter_code
_entity_poly.pdbx_strand_id
1 'polypeptide(L)'
;ATHNKGIMNGVIAVALATCNDHRALEAGAHAYAALGGHYKPLSTWEKNEDGDLVGTLEMPMAVGIVGGATRVHPIARIALKILGVKTARELAEVMAAVGLAQNLAALRALATEGIQRGHMKLHARNIAISVGAKGELVDLVVQRMVEEGVIRMDRAKEILEELLGEGGGRA
;
A
#
# COMPACT_ATOMS: atom_id res chain seq x y z
N ALA A 1 10.59 0.05 -8.46
CA ALA A 1 10.21 1.29 -7.74
C ALA A 1 9.11 1.05 -6.69
N THR A 2 7.92 0.57 -7.07
CA THR A 2 6.74 0.44 -6.19
C THR A 2 6.97 -0.39 -4.91
N HIS A 3 7.75 -1.47 -5.00
CA HIS A 3 8.13 -2.29 -3.84
C HIS A 3 8.81 -1.48 -2.73
N ASN A 4 9.85 -0.72 -3.09
CA ASN A 4 10.61 0.11 -2.15
C ASN A 4 9.76 1.30 -1.66
N LYS A 5 8.87 1.85 -2.49
CA LYS A 5 7.89 2.85 -2.04
C LYS A 5 7.03 2.31 -0.88
N GLY A 6 6.60 1.04 -0.97
CA GLY A 6 5.85 0.37 0.09
C GLY A 6 6.63 0.31 1.41
N ILE A 7 7.92 -0.04 1.36
CA ILE A 7 8.82 -0.01 2.54
C ILE A 7 8.89 1.41 3.11
N MET A 8 9.15 2.40 2.25
CA MET A 8 9.34 3.79 2.66
C MET A 8 8.07 4.41 3.27
N ASN A 9 6.86 3.97 2.92
CA ASN A 9 5.63 4.42 3.60
C ASN A 9 5.72 4.20 5.13
N GLY A 10 6.26 3.07 5.56
CA GLY A 10 6.41 2.75 6.99
C GLY A 10 7.56 3.53 7.62
N VAL A 11 8.74 3.51 6.98
CA VAL A 11 9.95 4.19 7.47
C VAL A 11 9.72 5.69 7.63
N ILE A 12 9.14 6.35 6.61
CA ILE A 12 8.89 7.79 6.62
C ILE A 12 7.88 8.17 7.70
N ALA A 13 6.86 7.33 7.95
CA ALA A 13 5.90 7.61 9.02
C ALA A 13 6.58 7.69 10.39
N VAL A 14 7.49 6.76 10.69
CA VAL A 14 8.27 6.78 11.95
C VAL A 14 9.25 7.97 11.94
N ALA A 15 9.89 8.26 10.81
CA ALA A 15 10.80 9.40 10.69
C ALA A 15 10.10 10.73 10.99
N LEU A 16 8.92 10.95 10.42
CA LEU A 16 8.12 12.15 10.68
C LEU A 16 7.67 12.22 12.14
N ALA A 17 7.18 11.11 12.72
CA ALA A 17 6.74 11.07 14.11
C ALA A 17 7.87 11.38 15.11
N THR A 18 9.10 11.01 14.75
CA THR A 18 10.31 11.27 15.57
C THR A 18 11.08 12.51 15.14
N CYS A 19 10.58 13.29 14.18
CA CYS A 19 11.23 14.46 13.58
C CYS A 19 12.64 14.20 13.01
N ASN A 20 12.86 13.03 12.44
CA ASN A 20 14.04 12.72 11.63
C ASN A 20 13.88 13.20 10.18
N ASP A 21 14.99 13.46 9.49
CA ASP A 21 14.97 13.90 8.09
C ASP A 21 14.66 12.73 7.15
N HIS A 22 13.40 12.66 6.70
CA HIS A 22 12.98 11.61 5.77
C HIS A 22 13.64 11.71 4.39
N ARG A 23 14.07 12.91 3.94
CA ARG A 23 14.72 13.06 2.62
C ARG A 23 16.09 12.40 2.63
N ALA A 24 16.83 12.54 3.73
CA ALA A 24 18.12 11.87 3.89
C ALA A 24 17.96 10.33 3.88
N LEU A 25 16.92 9.81 4.54
CA LEU A 25 16.59 8.39 4.54
C LEU A 25 16.20 7.89 3.15
N GLU A 26 15.31 8.59 2.46
CA GLU A 26 14.89 8.22 1.10
C GLU A 26 16.05 8.25 0.11
N ALA A 27 16.89 9.30 0.14
CA ALA A 27 18.06 9.39 -0.72
C ALA A 27 19.02 8.22 -0.49
N GLY A 28 19.33 7.91 0.78
CA GLY A 28 20.20 6.78 1.14
C GLY A 28 19.62 5.43 0.71
N ALA A 29 18.33 5.20 0.98
CA ALA A 29 17.64 3.96 0.62
C ALA A 29 17.63 3.73 -0.89
N HIS A 30 17.22 4.74 -1.65
CA HIS A 30 17.09 4.62 -3.10
C HIS A 30 18.44 4.59 -3.83
N ALA A 31 19.46 5.28 -3.31
CA ALA A 31 20.82 5.15 -3.82
C ALA A 31 21.39 3.76 -3.54
N TYR A 32 21.20 3.24 -2.33
CA TYR A 32 21.64 1.89 -1.97
C TYR A 32 20.96 0.80 -2.82
N ALA A 33 19.66 0.94 -3.08
CA ALA A 33 18.93 0.06 -4.00
C ALA A 33 19.53 0.02 -5.42
N ALA A 34 20.29 1.03 -5.84
CA ALA A 34 20.91 1.12 -7.16
C ALA A 34 22.43 0.85 -7.17
N LEU A 35 23.03 0.49 -6.02
CA LEU A 35 24.49 0.38 -5.86
C LEU A 35 25.14 -0.60 -6.85
N GLY A 36 24.43 -1.66 -7.24
CA GLY A 36 24.90 -2.69 -8.18
C GLY A 36 24.67 -2.40 -9.66
N GLY A 37 24.47 -1.14 -10.07
CA GLY A 37 24.23 -0.73 -11.46
C GLY A 37 22.80 -0.94 -11.97
N HIS A 38 21.96 -1.63 -11.20
CA HIS A 38 20.52 -1.78 -11.46
C HIS A 38 19.74 -1.56 -10.17
N TYR A 39 18.59 -0.92 -10.28
CA TYR A 39 17.70 -0.65 -9.15
C TYR A 39 17.00 -1.94 -8.70
N LYS A 40 17.27 -2.38 -7.47
CA LYS A 40 16.76 -3.63 -6.88
C LYS A 40 15.78 -3.40 -5.70
N PRO A 41 14.99 -4.41 -5.33
CA PRO A 41 14.26 -4.42 -4.08
C PRO A 41 15.22 -4.26 -2.88
N LEU A 42 14.80 -3.50 -1.86
CA LEU A 42 15.56 -3.38 -0.60
C LEU A 42 15.36 -4.57 0.34
N SER A 43 14.26 -5.31 0.16
CA SER A 43 13.96 -6.52 0.94
C SER A 43 14.00 -7.77 0.08
N THR A 44 14.35 -8.90 0.71
CA THR A 44 14.18 -10.25 0.16
C THR A 44 13.12 -11.00 0.96
N TRP A 45 12.43 -11.92 0.27
CA TRP A 45 11.51 -12.85 0.87
C TRP A 45 11.83 -14.25 0.35
N GLU A 46 12.01 -15.20 1.26
CA GLU A 46 12.36 -16.57 0.96
C GLU A 46 11.63 -17.54 1.87
N LYS A 47 11.68 -18.83 1.54
CA LYS A 47 11.14 -19.90 2.37
C LYS A 47 12.31 -20.65 2.99
N ASN A 48 12.37 -20.76 4.31
CA ASN A 48 13.41 -21.55 4.97
C ASN A 48 13.16 -23.07 4.83
N GLU A 49 14.04 -23.88 5.41
CA GLU A 49 13.96 -25.35 5.39
C GLU A 49 12.70 -25.89 6.08
N ASP A 50 12.23 -25.22 7.12
CA ASP A 50 11.01 -25.57 7.88
C ASP A 50 9.71 -25.18 7.14
N GLY A 51 9.82 -24.41 6.05
CA GLY A 51 8.68 -23.95 5.26
C GLY A 51 8.13 -22.59 5.66
N ASP A 52 8.76 -21.90 6.61
CA ASP A 52 8.38 -20.56 7.05
C ASP A 52 8.81 -19.48 6.05
N LEU A 53 7.99 -18.44 5.94
CA LEU A 53 8.31 -17.24 5.17
C LEU A 53 9.27 -16.34 5.94
N VAL A 54 10.47 -16.14 5.41
CA VAL A 54 11.54 -15.30 5.99
C VAL A 54 11.68 -14.03 5.15
N GLY A 55 11.62 -12.88 5.82
CA GLY A 55 11.83 -11.57 5.21
C GLY A 55 13.07 -10.90 5.75
N THR A 56 13.89 -10.32 4.86
CA THR A 56 15.04 -9.50 5.26
C THR A 56 14.95 -8.12 4.62
N LEU A 57 15.47 -7.09 5.28
CA LEU A 57 15.56 -5.74 4.76
C LEU A 57 16.88 -5.12 5.20
N GLU A 58 17.67 -4.65 4.23
CA GLU A 58 18.90 -3.91 4.48
C GLU A 58 18.86 -2.58 3.73
N MET A 59 19.12 -1.48 4.45
CA MET A 59 19.24 -0.15 3.87
C MET A 59 19.98 0.81 4.81
N PRO A 60 20.62 1.86 4.27
CA PRO A 60 21.19 2.93 5.09
C PRO A 60 20.13 3.60 5.96
N MET A 61 20.46 3.81 7.25
CA MET A 61 19.54 4.38 8.23
C MET A 61 20.23 5.45 9.07
N ALA A 62 20.41 6.62 8.48
CA ALA A 62 21.00 7.78 9.16
C ALA A 62 19.93 8.51 10.00
N VAL A 63 19.77 8.09 11.25
CA VAL A 63 18.78 8.65 12.18
C VAL A 63 19.42 9.16 13.47
N GLY A 64 18.71 10.03 14.18
CA GLY A 64 19.14 10.57 15.46
C GLY A 64 18.04 10.51 16.52
N ILE A 65 18.47 10.31 17.77
CA ILE A 65 17.64 10.47 18.97
C ILE A 65 18.07 11.67 19.83
N VAL A 66 19.18 12.33 19.45
CA VAL A 66 19.72 13.53 20.08
C VAL A 66 20.03 14.56 18.98
N GLY A 67 19.59 15.80 19.17
CA GLY A 67 19.91 16.93 18.27
C GLY A 67 18.82 17.24 17.23
N GLY A 68 18.88 18.45 16.67
CA GLY A 68 17.88 18.95 15.71
C GLY A 68 16.47 19.10 16.29
N ALA A 69 15.46 18.95 15.44
CA ALA A 69 14.05 19.06 15.82
C ALA A 69 13.59 17.97 16.81
N THR A 70 14.29 16.82 16.87
CA THR A 70 13.95 15.68 17.75
C THR A 70 13.94 16.05 19.24
N ARG A 71 14.78 17.01 19.66
CA ARG A 71 14.85 17.49 21.06
C ARG A 71 13.91 18.66 21.35
N VAL A 72 13.60 19.46 20.34
CA VAL A 72 12.82 20.70 20.49
C VAL A 72 11.33 20.43 20.33
N HIS A 73 10.96 19.55 19.39
CA HIS A 73 9.57 19.28 19.07
C HIS A 73 8.91 18.40 20.15
N PRO A 74 7.87 18.87 20.85
CA PRO A 74 7.25 18.13 21.95
C PRO A 74 6.73 16.75 21.55
N ILE A 75 6.15 16.63 20.34
CA ILE A 75 5.62 15.34 19.84
C ILE A 75 6.74 14.35 19.56
N ALA A 76 7.90 14.79 19.07
CA ALA A 76 9.03 13.89 18.81
C ALA A 76 9.56 13.27 20.10
N ARG A 77 9.63 14.07 21.17
CA ARG A 77 10.00 13.57 22.51
C ARG A 77 9.01 12.54 23.05
N ILE A 78 7.72 12.76 22.82
CA ILE A 78 6.67 11.81 23.22
C ILE A 78 6.80 10.52 22.40
N ALA A 79 6.96 10.61 21.07
CA ALA A 79 7.14 9.46 20.20
C ALA A 79 8.36 8.61 20.61
N LEU A 80 9.52 9.25 20.84
CA LEU A 80 10.73 8.56 21.32
C LEU A 80 10.54 7.94 22.71
N LYS A 81 9.79 8.61 23.61
CA LYS A 81 9.45 8.05 24.92
C LYS A 81 8.56 6.81 24.82
N ILE A 82 7.57 6.83 23.92
CA ILE A 82 6.68 5.68 23.65
C ILE A 82 7.49 4.51 23.07
N LEU A 83 8.38 4.78 22.11
CA LEU A 83 9.25 3.78 21.51
C LEU A 83 10.26 3.20 22.52
N GLY A 84 10.65 3.97 23.54
CA GLY A 84 11.53 3.50 24.61
C GLY A 84 13.00 3.35 24.23
N VAL A 85 13.36 3.62 22.97
CA VAL A 85 14.73 3.51 22.41
C VAL A 85 15.73 4.36 23.18
N LYS A 86 16.93 3.81 23.36
CA LYS A 86 18.07 4.42 24.08
C LYS A 86 19.19 4.84 23.14
N THR A 87 19.22 4.28 21.93
CA THR A 87 20.25 4.58 20.95
C THR A 87 19.64 4.90 19.58
N ALA A 88 20.38 5.64 18.75
CA ALA A 88 20.00 5.87 17.36
C ALA A 88 19.95 4.56 16.55
N ARG A 89 20.79 3.59 16.92
CA ARG A 89 20.79 2.25 16.34
C ARG A 89 19.48 1.50 16.61
N GLU A 90 18.98 1.53 17.84
CA GLU A 90 17.69 0.92 18.16
C GLU A 90 16.55 1.58 17.38
N LEU A 91 16.57 2.92 17.23
CA LEU A 91 15.60 3.60 16.38
C LEU A 91 15.70 3.15 14.91
N ALA A 92 16.92 2.99 14.40
CA ALA A 92 17.16 2.51 13.05
C ALA A 92 16.61 1.09 12.84
N GLU A 93 16.85 0.18 13.79
CA GLU A 93 16.35 -1.20 13.77
C GLU A 93 14.81 -1.24 13.82
N VAL A 94 14.19 -0.40 14.65
CA VAL A 94 12.72 -0.23 14.68
C VAL A 94 12.19 0.26 13.34
N MET A 95 12.81 1.29 12.74
CA MET A 95 12.40 1.81 11.43
C MET A 95 12.51 0.76 10.34
N ALA A 96 13.60 0.00 10.31
CA ALA A 96 13.77 -1.11 9.37
C ALA A 96 12.70 -2.19 9.57
N ALA A 97 12.44 -2.61 10.82
CA ALA A 97 11.39 -3.58 11.12
C ALA A 97 10.00 -3.11 10.67
N VAL A 98 9.66 -1.83 10.89
CA VAL A 98 8.41 -1.22 10.40
C VAL A 98 8.37 -1.21 8.87
N GLY A 99 9.48 -0.89 8.20
CA GLY A 99 9.59 -0.94 6.75
C GLY A 99 9.34 -2.34 6.18
N LEU A 100 9.92 -3.37 6.80
CA LEU A 100 9.72 -4.77 6.41
C LEU A 100 8.27 -5.23 6.67
N ALA A 101 7.69 -4.86 7.81
CA ALA A 101 6.29 -5.16 8.12
C ALA A 101 5.31 -4.50 7.13
N GLN A 102 5.56 -3.24 6.76
CA GLN A 102 4.77 -2.53 5.76
C GLN A 102 4.90 -3.17 4.38
N ASN A 103 6.10 -3.65 4.03
CA ASN A 103 6.32 -4.41 2.80
C ASN A 103 5.55 -5.74 2.79
N LEU A 104 5.62 -6.50 3.88
CA LEU A 104 4.86 -7.74 4.02
C LEU A 104 3.36 -7.50 3.87
N ALA A 105 2.82 -6.48 4.54
CA ALA A 105 1.40 -6.13 4.46
C ALA A 105 0.99 -5.79 3.01
N ALA A 106 1.82 -5.03 2.29
CA ALA A 106 1.58 -4.70 0.89
C ALA A 106 1.64 -5.94 -0.02
N LEU A 107 2.65 -6.80 0.15
CA LEU A 107 2.77 -8.03 -0.64
C LEU A 107 1.62 -9.00 -0.37
N ARG A 108 1.28 -9.20 0.90
CA ARG A 108 0.14 -10.03 1.31
C ARG A 108 -1.15 -9.49 0.69
N ALA A 109 -1.38 -8.18 0.79
CA ALA A 109 -2.53 -7.52 0.19
C ALA A 109 -2.64 -7.79 -1.33
N LEU A 110 -1.52 -7.68 -2.05
CA LEU A 110 -1.45 -7.91 -3.49
C LEU A 110 -1.58 -9.39 -3.89
N ALA A 111 -1.06 -10.30 -3.06
CA ALA A 111 -1.11 -11.74 -3.29
C ALA A 111 -2.47 -12.36 -2.92
N THR A 112 -3.27 -11.67 -2.10
CA THR A 112 -4.60 -12.16 -1.70
C THR A 112 -5.72 -11.66 -2.62
N GLU A 113 -6.60 -12.57 -3.05
CA GLU A 113 -7.75 -12.24 -3.91
C GLU A 113 -8.72 -11.20 -3.32
N GLY A 114 -8.79 -11.07 -1.99
CA GLY A 114 -9.79 -10.25 -1.32
C GLY A 114 -9.76 -8.77 -1.72
N ILE A 115 -8.56 -8.21 -1.90
CA ILE A 115 -8.40 -6.81 -2.32
C ILE A 115 -8.66 -6.64 -3.81
N GLN A 116 -8.28 -7.62 -4.63
CA GLN A 116 -8.62 -7.65 -6.05
C GLN A 116 -10.14 -7.67 -6.24
N ARG A 117 -10.88 -8.53 -5.52
CA ARG A 117 -12.36 -8.56 -5.58
C ARG A 117 -12.99 -7.24 -5.15
N GLY A 118 -12.47 -6.60 -4.08
CA GLY A 118 -12.94 -5.29 -3.62
C GLY A 118 -12.70 -4.18 -4.66
N HIS A 119 -11.50 -4.13 -5.24
CA HIS A 119 -11.17 -3.18 -6.31
C HIS A 119 -11.98 -3.43 -7.57
N MET A 120 -12.18 -4.69 -7.98
CA MET A 120 -12.99 -5.05 -9.14
C MET A 120 -14.45 -4.66 -8.93
N LYS A 121 -15.01 -4.80 -7.73
CA LYS A 121 -16.36 -4.33 -7.42
C LYS A 121 -16.48 -2.81 -7.52
N LEU A 122 -15.50 -2.06 -7.00
CA LEU A 122 -15.47 -0.60 -7.13
C LEU A 122 -15.29 -0.16 -8.60
N HIS A 123 -14.42 -0.86 -9.33
CA HIS A 123 -14.17 -0.61 -10.75
C HIS A 123 -15.42 -0.87 -11.60
N ALA A 124 -16.09 -2.01 -11.39
CA ALA A 124 -17.37 -2.34 -12.00
C ALA A 124 -18.42 -1.26 -11.70
N ARG A 125 -18.48 -0.77 -10.46
CA ARG A 125 -19.39 0.32 -10.06
C ARG A 125 -19.10 1.61 -10.80
N ASN A 126 -17.83 2.00 -10.93
CA ASN A 126 -17.43 3.18 -11.68
C ASN A 126 -17.79 3.06 -13.16
N ILE A 127 -17.61 1.87 -13.75
CA ILE A 127 -18.03 1.60 -15.13
C ILE A 127 -19.56 1.74 -15.27
N ALA A 128 -20.34 1.12 -14.39
CA ALA A 128 -21.81 1.22 -14.42
C ALA A 128 -22.28 2.69 -14.33
N ILE A 129 -21.69 3.47 -13.42
CA ILE A 129 -22.00 4.91 -13.29
C ILE A 129 -21.61 5.67 -14.58
N SER A 130 -20.45 5.38 -15.17
CA SER A 130 -19.97 6.06 -16.37
C SER A 130 -20.82 5.82 -17.62
N VAL A 131 -21.49 4.67 -17.72
CA VAL A 131 -22.45 4.39 -18.80
C VAL A 131 -23.85 4.95 -18.53
N GLY A 132 -24.04 5.62 -17.38
CA GLY A 132 -25.26 6.35 -17.05
C GLY A 132 -26.23 5.62 -16.13
N ALA A 133 -25.83 4.49 -15.52
CA ALA A 133 -26.67 3.81 -14.53
C ALA A 133 -26.87 4.70 -13.29
N LYS A 134 -28.08 4.71 -12.74
CA LYS A 134 -28.47 5.53 -11.57
C LYS A 134 -29.28 4.71 -10.57
N GLY A 135 -29.13 5.04 -9.28
CA GLY A 135 -29.86 4.37 -8.21
C GLY A 135 -29.64 2.86 -8.21
N GLU A 136 -30.72 2.09 -8.12
CA GLU A 136 -30.70 0.62 -8.08
C GLU A 136 -30.12 -0.02 -9.35
N LEU A 137 -30.18 0.66 -10.50
CA LEU A 137 -29.60 0.16 -11.76
C LEU A 137 -28.07 0.01 -11.67
N VAL A 138 -27.39 0.81 -10.84
CA VAL A 138 -25.94 0.67 -10.66
C VAL A 138 -25.60 -0.70 -10.09
N ASP A 139 -26.31 -1.11 -9.04
CA ASP A 139 -26.02 -2.37 -8.36
C ASP A 139 -26.42 -3.58 -9.22
N LEU A 140 -27.51 -3.47 -10.00
CA LEU A 140 -27.94 -4.50 -10.97
C LEU A 140 -26.93 -4.68 -12.12
N VAL A 141 -26.46 -3.59 -12.73
CA VAL A 141 -25.44 -3.65 -13.80
C VAL A 141 -24.13 -4.24 -13.25
N VAL A 142 -23.71 -3.81 -12.05
CA VAL A 142 -22.52 -4.36 -11.38
C VAL A 142 -22.67 -5.85 -11.13
N GLN A 143 -23.81 -6.29 -10.60
CA GLN A 143 -24.05 -7.69 -10.30
C GLN A 143 -23.94 -8.55 -11.57
N ARG A 144 -24.60 -8.13 -12.67
CA ARG A 144 -24.58 -8.87 -13.93
C ARG A 144 -23.18 -8.91 -14.56
N MET A 145 -22.43 -7.80 -14.54
CA MET A 145 -21.02 -7.79 -14.98
C MET A 145 -20.12 -8.73 -14.18
N VAL A 146 -20.34 -8.83 -12.86
CA VAL A 146 -19.56 -9.71 -11.98
C VAL A 146 -19.93 -11.18 -12.19
N GLU A 147 -21.22 -11.49 -12.36
CA GLU A 147 -21.71 -12.85 -12.65
C GLU A 147 -21.22 -13.35 -14.02
N GLU A 148 -21.19 -12.48 -15.03
CA GLU A 148 -20.67 -12.81 -16.37
C GLU A 148 -19.14 -12.84 -16.43
N GLY A 149 -18.44 -12.27 -15.43
CA GLY A 149 -16.99 -12.11 -15.45
C GLY A 149 -16.47 -11.09 -16.49
N VAL A 150 -17.36 -10.28 -17.07
CA VAL A 150 -17.05 -9.30 -18.12
C VAL A 150 -17.25 -7.88 -17.58
N ILE A 151 -16.17 -7.26 -17.11
CA ILE A 151 -16.17 -5.90 -16.56
C ILE A 151 -15.60 -4.94 -17.61
N ARG A 152 -16.44 -4.49 -18.54
CA ARG A 152 -16.09 -3.59 -19.65
C ARG A 152 -17.22 -2.59 -19.92
N MET A 153 -16.88 -1.42 -20.47
CA MET A 153 -17.86 -0.34 -20.71
C MET A 153 -18.91 -0.68 -21.77
N ASP A 154 -18.53 -1.40 -22.84
CA ASP A 154 -19.44 -1.90 -23.88
C ASP A 154 -20.51 -2.81 -23.26
N ARG A 155 -20.08 -3.83 -22.51
CA ARG A 155 -21.02 -4.75 -21.87
C ARG A 155 -21.88 -4.08 -20.80
N ALA A 156 -21.31 -3.17 -20.02
CA ALA A 156 -22.08 -2.40 -19.03
C ALA A 156 -23.21 -1.59 -19.68
N LYS A 157 -22.97 -1.05 -20.88
CA LYS A 157 -23.97 -0.30 -21.64
C LYS A 157 -25.07 -1.21 -22.16
N GLU A 158 -24.73 -2.38 -22.72
CA GLU A 158 -25.71 -3.39 -23.15
C GLU A 158 -26.61 -3.83 -21.99
N ILE A 159 -26.02 -4.16 -20.84
CA ILE A 159 -26.78 -4.56 -19.64
C ILE A 159 -27.72 -3.45 -19.19
N LEU A 160 -27.27 -2.19 -19.21
CA LEU A 160 -28.11 -1.05 -18.84
C LEU A 160 -29.29 -0.88 -19.82
N GLU A 161 -29.05 -1.05 -21.13
CA GLU A 161 -30.10 -0.99 -22.16
C GLU A 161 -31.11 -2.13 -22.01
N GLU A 162 -30.66 -3.35 -21.71
CA GLU A 162 -31.52 -4.51 -21.42
C GLU A 162 -32.44 -4.21 -20.21
N LEU A 163 -31.88 -3.72 -19.11
CA LEU A 163 -32.64 -3.40 -17.89
C LEU A 163 -33.66 -2.27 -18.09
N LEU A 164 -33.33 -1.26 -18.90
CA LEU A 164 -34.25 -0.17 -19.23
C LEU A 164 -35.35 -0.61 -20.21
N GLY A 165 -35.05 -1.54 -21.12
CA GLY A 165 -36.02 -2.12 -22.06
C GLY A 165 -37.05 -3.03 -21.38
N GLU A 166 -36.65 -3.80 -20.37
CA GLU A 166 -37.55 -4.69 -19.62
C GLU A 166 -38.52 -3.92 -18.68
N GLY A 167 -38.15 -2.73 -18.23
CA GLY A 167 -38.99 -1.87 -17.38
C GLY A 167 -40.16 -1.17 -18.10
N GLY A 168 -40.15 -1.14 -19.43
CA GLY A 168 -41.19 -0.48 -20.25
C GLY A 168 -42.40 -1.34 -20.60
N GLY A 169 -42.43 -2.62 -20.21
CA GLY A 169 -43.44 -3.60 -20.64
C GLY A 169 -44.48 -4.00 -19.58
N ARG A 170 -44.52 -3.35 -18.42
CA ARG A 170 -45.55 -3.58 -17.39
C ARG A 170 -46.29 -2.28 -17.06
N ALA A 171 -47.21 -1.90 -17.95
CA ALA A 171 -48.32 -1.01 -17.68
C ALA A 171 -49.59 -1.65 -18.23
#